data_AF-A0A1E5HDR4-F1
#
_entry.id   AF-A0A1E5HDR4-F1
#
_cell.length_a   1.000
_cell.length_b   1.000
_cell.length_c   1.000
_cell.angle_alpha   90.00
_cell.angle_beta   90.00
_cell.angle_gamma   90.00
#
_symmetry.space_group_name_H-M   'P 1'
#
loop_
_entity.id
_entity.type
_entity.pdbx_description
1 polymer ?
#
loop_
_entity_poly.entity_id
_entity_poly.type
_entity_poly.pdbx_seq_one_letter_code
_entity_poly.pdbx_strand_id
1 'polypeptide(L)'
;MKGVILLRFLTCWKNKKDKENTQLRKALSEIRQPLIKIKLLSEKLNYSGFTKRFEESLEILESNLNDQEKAKRLLVKTEILGGMGTWMDSPPWTAYQLGISSEFEETTKRFSIARSKIKKYLI
;
A
#
# COMPACT_ATOMS: atom_id res chain seq x y z
N MET A 1 42.23 3.65 -21.12
CA MET A 1 41.38 4.40 -20.16
C MET A 1 39.86 4.15 -20.25
N LYS A 2 39.34 3.42 -21.24
CA LYS A 2 37.88 3.18 -21.39
C LYS A 2 37.28 2.16 -20.39
N GLY A 3 38.08 1.23 -19.86
CA GLY A 3 37.59 0.17 -18.94
C GLY A 3 37.26 0.61 -17.52
N VAL A 4 37.99 1.59 -16.96
CA VAL A 4 37.80 2.05 -15.56
C VAL A 4 36.49 2.85 -15.42
N ILE A 5 36.10 3.59 -16.45
CA ILE A 5 34.87 4.38 -16.47
C ILE A 5 33.64 3.45 -16.48
N LEU A 6 33.65 2.42 -17.33
CA LEU A 6 32.54 1.46 -17.44
C LEU A 6 32.28 0.70 -16.12
N LEU A 7 33.34 0.27 -15.44
CA LEU A 7 33.27 -0.38 -14.13
C LEU A 7 32.69 0.54 -13.03
N ARG A 8 33.05 1.83 -13.06
CA ARG A 8 32.54 2.83 -12.10
C ARG A 8 31.05 3.14 -12.32
N PHE A 9 30.60 3.16 -13.57
CA PHE A 9 29.19 3.29 -13.91
C PHE A 9 28.36 2.07 -13.47
N LEU A 10 28.83 0.85 -13.75
CA LEU A 10 28.14 -0.39 -13.38
C LEU A 10 27.99 -0.54 -11.85
N THR A 11 29.03 -0.21 -11.09
CA THR A 11 29.02 -0.27 -9.62
C THR A 11 28.09 0.78 -9.02
N CYS A 12 28.11 2.01 -9.53
CA CYS A 12 27.18 3.06 -9.10
C CYS A 12 25.72 2.67 -9.36
N TRP A 13 25.45 2.09 -10.54
CA TRP A 13 24.10 1.66 -10.92
C TRP A 13 23.59 0.51 -10.05
N LYS A 14 24.44 -0.48 -9.75
CA LYS A 14 24.13 -1.59 -8.85
C LYS A 14 23.80 -1.09 -7.43
N ASN A 15 24.64 -0.21 -6.88
CA ASN A 15 24.42 0.38 -5.55
C ASN A 15 23.09 1.15 -5.45
N LYS A 16 22.71 1.86 -6.52
CA LYS A 16 21.43 2.57 -6.58
C LYS A 16 20.25 1.58 -6.52
N LYS A 17 20.30 0.52 -7.32
CA LYS A 17 19.25 -0.51 -7.36
C LYS A 17 19.10 -1.25 -6.03
N ASP A 18 20.21 -1.56 -5.36
CA ASP A 18 20.19 -2.21 -4.05
C ASP A 18 19.58 -1.30 -2.97
N LYS A 19 19.86 0.01 -3.04
CA LYS A 19 19.24 1.00 -2.15
C LYS A 19 17.74 1.13 -2.39
N GLU A 20 17.30 1.16 -3.64
CA GLU A 20 15.88 1.22 -4.00
C GLU A 20 15.12 -0.03 -3.53
N ASN A 21 15.70 -1.22 -3.72
CA ASN A 21 15.14 -2.48 -3.21
C ASN A 21 15.02 -2.48 -1.69
N THR A 22 16.06 -2.01 -0.99
CA THR A 22 16.04 -1.89 0.49
C THR A 22 14.93 -0.96 0.96
N GLN A 23 14.72 0.17 0.27
CA GLN A 23 13.67 1.12 0.60
C GLN A 23 12.27 0.57 0.29
N LEU A 24 12.10 -0.14 -0.83
CA LEU A 24 10.84 -0.81 -1.15
C LEU A 24 10.48 -1.85 -0.09
N ARG A 25 11.44 -2.69 0.31
CA ARG A 25 11.25 -3.69 1.38
C ARG A 25 10.83 -3.03 2.69
N LYS A 26 11.44 -1.89 3.04
CA LYS A 26 11.03 -1.10 4.20
C LYS A 26 9.58 -0.59 4.06
N ALA A 27 9.22 -0.05 2.90
CA ALA A 27 7.86 0.43 2.64
C ALA A 27 6.80 -0.70 2.72
N LEU A 28 7.13 -1.90 2.21
CA LEU A 28 6.30 -3.11 2.33
C LEU A 28 6.10 -3.56 3.79
N SER A 29 7.13 -3.42 4.63
CA SER A 29 7.01 -3.68 6.06
C SER A 29 6.16 -2.61 6.77
N GLU A 30 6.40 -1.33 6.46
CA GLU A 30 5.68 -0.20 7.06
C GLU A 30 4.18 -0.18 6.73
N ILE A 31 3.75 -0.66 5.55
CA ILE A 31 2.34 -0.66 5.18
C ILE A 31 1.51 -1.70 5.94
N ARG A 32 2.13 -2.74 6.52
CA ARG A 32 1.39 -3.83 7.20
C ARG A 32 0.45 -3.30 8.27
N GLN A 33 0.91 -2.40 9.13
CA GLN A 33 0.11 -1.85 10.22
C GLN A 33 -1.06 -0.98 9.72
N PRO A 34 -0.87 0.01 8.83
CA PRO A 34 -1.97 0.70 8.18
C PRO A 34 -2.97 -0.22 7.47
N LEU A 35 -2.49 -1.30 6.83
CA LEU A 35 -3.32 -2.26 6.12
C LEU A 35 -4.20 -3.09 7.08
N ILE A 36 -3.67 -3.51 8.23
CA ILE A 36 -4.45 -4.15 9.30
C ILE A 36 -5.51 -3.18 9.82
N LYS A 37 -5.15 -1.92 10.10
CA LYS A 37 -6.10 -0.93 10.63
C LYS A 37 -7.24 -0.65 9.67
N ILE A 38 -6.96 -0.49 8.37
CA ILE A 38 -8.03 -0.24 7.38
C ILE A 38 -8.90 -1.48 7.14
N LYS A 39 -8.35 -2.71 7.27
CA LYS A 39 -9.14 -3.94 7.32
C LYS A 39 -10.13 -3.90 8.49
N LEU A 40 -9.65 -3.70 9.72
CA LEU A 40 -10.49 -3.65 10.92
C LEU A 40 -11.55 -2.54 10.83
N LEU A 41 -11.18 -1.38 10.28
CA LEU A 41 -12.13 -0.30 10.02
C LEU A 41 -13.22 -0.74 9.03
N SER A 42 -12.86 -1.40 7.93
CA SER A 42 -13.86 -1.90 6.97
C SER A 42 -14.79 -2.97 7.55
N GLU A 43 -14.30 -3.80 8.48
CA GLU A 43 -15.13 -4.75 9.24
C GLU A 43 -16.11 -4.02 10.16
N LYS A 44 -15.62 -3.03 10.91
CA LYS A 44 -16.43 -2.19 11.82
C LYS A 44 -17.54 -1.43 11.08
N LEU A 45 -17.26 -1.01 9.85
CA LEU A 45 -18.23 -0.34 8.97
C LEU A 45 -19.14 -1.33 8.21
N ASN A 46 -18.94 -2.64 8.36
CA ASN A 46 -19.66 -3.70 7.66
C ASN A 46 -19.51 -3.69 6.12
N TYR A 47 -18.34 -3.32 5.61
CA TYR A 47 -18.01 -3.37 4.18
C TYR A 47 -17.15 -4.59 3.85
N SER A 48 -17.78 -5.78 3.85
CA SER A 48 -17.11 -7.08 3.62
C SER A 48 -16.28 -7.14 2.33
N GLY A 49 -16.70 -6.47 1.27
CA GLY A 49 -15.95 -6.37 0.02
C GLY A 49 -14.60 -5.64 0.18
N PHE A 50 -14.55 -4.60 1.02
CA PHE A 50 -13.30 -3.92 1.36
C PHE A 50 -12.47 -4.74 2.33
N THR A 51 -13.09 -5.35 3.35
CA THR A 51 -12.42 -6.27 4.28
C THR A 51 -11.64 -7.34 3.54
N LYS A 52 -12.30 -8.05 2.62
CA LYS A 52 -11.69 -9.12 1.83
C LYS A 52 -10.50 -8.62 1.02
N ARG A 53 -10.61 -7.44 0.38
CA ARG A 53 -9.49 -6.86 -0.40
C ARG A 53 -8.27 -6.57 0.48
N PHE A 54 -8.47 -6.05 1.68
CA PHE A 54 -7.36 -5.76 2.58
C PHE A 54 -6.76 -7.02 3.19
N GLU A 55 -7.58 -8.05 3.44
CA GLU A 55 -7.14 -9.38 3.84
C GLU A 55 -6.27 -10.04 2.76
N GLU A 56 -6.74 -10.11 1.52
CA GLU A 56 -5.95 -10.65 0.40
C GLU A 56 -4.66 -9.85 0.17
N SER A 57 -4.66 -8.56 0.50
CA SER A 57 -3.46 -7.72 0.44
C SER A 57 -2.44 -8.06 1.54
N LEU A 58 -2.90 -8.48 2.73
CA LEU A 58 -2.02 -9.00 3.78
C LEU A 58 -1.42 -10.34 3.35
N GLU A 59 -2.21 -11.22 2.73
CA GLU A 59 -1.71 -12.48 2.18
C GLU A 59 -0.62 -12.26 1.12
N ILE A 60 -0.77 -11.24 0.27
CA ILE A 60 0.28 -10.84 -0.69
C ILE A 60 1.58 -10.47 0.02
N LEU A 61 1.53 -9.75 1.15
CA LEU A 61 2.73 -9.39 1.92
C LEU A 61 3.47 -10.63 2.44
N GLU A 62 2.74 -11.67 2.84
CA GLU A 62 3.30 -12.91 3.39
C GLU A 62 3.72 -13.93 2.32
N SER A 63 3.30 -13.74 1.06
CA SER A 63 3.60 -14.66 -0.03
C SER A 63 5.10 -14.80 -0.33
N ASN A 64 5.49 -15.86 -1.04
CA ASN A 64 6.86 -16.10 -1.48
C ASN A 64 7.28 -15.28 -2.73
N LEU A 65 6.47 -14.28 -3.11
CA LEU A 65 6.77 -13.39 -4.22
C LEU A 65 7.94 -12.45 -3.89
N ASN A 66 8.63 -11.96 -4.93
CA ASN A 66 9.63 -10.91 -4.73
C ASN A 66 8.96 -9.57 -4.39
N ASP A 67 9.70 -8.65 -3.78
CA ASP A 67 9.19 -7.36 -3.28
C ASP A 67 8.52 -6.52 -4.38
N GLN A 68 9.04 -6.54 -5.61
CA GLN A 68 8.47 -5.82 -6.75
C GLN A 68 7.08 -6.35 -7.12
N GLU A 69 6.93 -7.68 -7.17
CA GLU A 69 5.66 -8.33 -7.50
C GLU A 69 4.64 -8.16 -6.37
N LYS A 70 5.08 -8.26 -5.10
CA LYS A 70 4.23 -7.95 -3.93
C LYS A 70 3.68 -6.53 -4.03
N ALA A 71 4.55 -5.55 -4.31
CA ALA A 71 4.17 -4.16 -4.43
C ALA A 71 3.14 -3.93 -5.53
N LYS A 72 3.35 -4.49 -6.73
CA LYS A 72 2.42 -4.37 -7.86
C LYS A 72 1.04 -4.94 -7.52
N ARG A 73 1.00 -6.18 -7.04
CA ARG A 73 -0.27 -6.84 -6.70
C ARG A 73 -1.00 -6.13 -5.57
N LEU A 74 -0.29 -5.70 -4.53
CA LEU A 74 -0.86 -4.92 -3.44
C LEU A 74 -1.49 -3.62 -3.95
N LEU A 75 -0.79 -2.86 -4.81
CA LEU A 75 -1.33 -1.60 -5.33
C LEU A 75 -2.60 -1.79 -6.15
N VAL A 76 -2.65 -2.82 -7.00
CA VAL A 76 -3.82 -3.17 -7.81
C VAL A 76 -4.98 -3.62 -6.91
N LYS A 77 -4.71 -4.51 -5.95
CA LYS A 77 -5.74 -5.06 -5.06
C LYS A 77 -6.38 -3.99 -4.19
N THR A 78 -5.56 -3.05 -3.72
CA THR A 78 -5.95 -1.89 -2.89
C THR A 78 -6.33 -0.66 -3.70
N GLU A 79 -6.46 -0.77 -5.02
CA GLU A 79 -6.99 0.32 -5.83
C GLU A 79 -8.48 0.50 -5.52
N ILE A 80 -8.78 1.56 -4.79
CA ILE A 80 -10.14 1.98 -4.52
C ILE A 80 -10.60 2.74 -5.76
N LEU A 81 -11.20 2.02 -6.71
CA LEU A 81 -11.91 2.65 -7.83
C LEU A 81 -13.10 3.42 -7.23
N GLY A 82 -13.03 4.74 -7.28
CA GLY A 82 -14.11 5.64 -6.87
C GLY A 82 -15.28 5.51 -7.85
N GLY A 83 -16.10 4.47 -7.68
CA GLY A 83 -17.24 4.17 -8.52
C GLY A 83 -18.55 4.47 -7.81
N MET A 84 -19.19 5.57 -8.21
CA MET A 84 -20.64 5.83 -8.20
C MET A 84 -21.47 5.12 -7.12
N GLY A 85 -21.45 5.66 -5.90
CA GLY A 85 -22.45 5.40 -4.87
C GLY A 85 -22.99 6.72 -4.35
N THR A 86 -24.27 6.76 -4.00
CA THR A 86 -24.90 7.86 -3.24
C THR A 86 -24.11 8.13 -1.97
N TRP A 87 -23.98 9.41 -1.58
CA TRP A 87 -23.16 9.82 -0.42
C TRP A 87 -23.55 9.07 0.88
N MET A 88 -24.82 8.68 1.01
CA MET A 88 -25.36 7.91 2.14
C MET A 88 -24.92 6.43 2.20
N ASP A 89 -24.46 5.82 1.10
CA ASP A 89 -23.96 4.43 1.10
C ASP A 89 -22.42 4.37 1.15
N SER A 90 -21.79 5.51 1.38
CA SER A 90 -20.34 5.65 1.36
C SER A 90 -19.73 5.33 2.74
N PRO A 91 -18.54 4.70 2.79
CA PRO A 91 -17.84 4.45 4.05
C PRO A 91 -17.68 5.67 4.97
N PRO A 92 -17.44 6.91 4.45
CA PRO A 92 -17.44 8.12 5.27
C PRO A 92 -18.78 8.40 5.97
N TRP A 93 -19.92 8.15 5.32
CA TRP A 93 -21.24 8.38 5.91
C TRP A 93 -21.53 7.39 7.03
N THR A 94 -21.26 6.10 6.81
CA THR A 94 -21.39 5.08 7.86
C THR A 94 -20.49 5.39 9.06
N ALA A 95 -19.27 5.89 8.81
CA ALA A 95 -18.37 6.33 9.89
C ALA A 95 -18.96 7.50 10.70
N TYR A 96 -19.62 8.45 10.02
CA TYR A 96 -20.33 9.55 10.67
C TYR A 96 -21.50 9.05 11.53
N GLN A 97 -22.33 8.15 11.00
CA GLN A 97 -23.45 7.56 11.74
C GLN A 97 -23.01 6.79 12.99
N LEU A 98 -21.83 6.18 12.95
CA LEU A 98 -21.24 5.46 14.08
C LEU A 98 -20.42 6.35 15.03
N GLY A 99 -20.29 7.66 14.76
CA GLY A 99 -19.52 8.58 15.59
C GLY A 99 -18.00 8.38 15.53
N ILE A 100 -17.49 7.74 14.48
CA ILE A 100 -16.06 7.38 14.31
C ILE A 100 -15.38 8.11 13.14
N SER A 101 -15.91 9.25 12.71
CA SER A 101 -15.38 10.02 11.58
C SER A 101 -13.89 10.35 11.71
N SER A 102 -13.42 10.69 12.91
CA SER A 102 -12.01 10.99 13.15
C SER A 102 -11.11 9.76 12.99
N GLU A 103 -11.55 8.60 13.51
CA GLU A 103 -10.84 7.32 13.34
C GLU A 103 -10.78 6.92 11.86
N PHE A 104 -11.89 7.13 11.14
CA PHE A 104 -11.98 6.87 9.70
C PHE A 104 -10.99 7.72 8.91
N GLU A 105 -10.99 9.03 9.11
CA GLU A 105 -10.10 9.96 8.43
C GLU A 105 -8.63 9.65 8.72
N GLU A 106 -8.29 9.44 9.99
CA GLU A 106 -6.91 9.14 10.38
C GLU A 106 -6.42 7.83 9.76
N THR A 107 -7.23 6.78 9.81
CA THR A 107 -6.88 5.44 9.31
C THR A 107 -6.71 5.46 7.79
N THR A 108 -7.66 6.07 7.07
CA THR A 108 -7.60 6.18 5.60
C THR A 108 -6.43 7.04 5.15
N LYS A 109 -6.13 8.15 5.85
CA LYS A 109 -4.96 9.00 5.59
C LYS A 109 -3.64 8.24 5.80
N ARG A 110 -3.48 7.54 6.92
CA ARG A 110 -2.28 6.73 7.21
C ARG A 110 -2.07 5.64 6.15
N PHE A 111 -3.14 4.96 5.75
CA PHE A 111 -3.10 3.96 4.68
C PHE A 111 -2.68 4.58 3.34
N SER A 112 -3.30 5.71 2.95
CA SER A 112 -2.98 6.42 1.71
C SER A 112 -1.51 6.85 1.63
N ILE A 113 -0.96 7.38 2.73
CA ILE A 113 0.46 7.75 2.84
C ILE A 113 1.38 6.52 2.69
N ALA A 114 1.05 5.40 3.33
CA ALA A 114 1.84 4.18 3.19
C ALA A 114 1.79 3.62 1.76
N ARG A 115 0.60 3.62 1.13
CA ARG A 115 0.41 3.17 -0.25
C ARG A 115 1.18 4.04 -1.25
N SER A 116 1.22 5.35 -1.06
CA SER A 116 1.94 6.26 -1.96
C SER A 116 3.46 6.07 -1.89
N LYS A 117 4.01 5.75 -0.71
CA LYS A 117 5.43 5.36 -0.56
C LYS A 117 5.79 4.17 -1.44
N ILE A 118 4.94 3.13 -1.49
CA ILE A 118 5.17 1.95 -2.34
C ILE A 118 5.10 2.33 -3.82
N LYS A 119 4.08 3.12 -4.21
CA LYS A 119 3.88 3.57 -5.59
C LYS A 119 5.11 4.28 -6.16
N LYS A 120 5.86 5.03 -5.34
CA LYS A 120 7.09 5.73 -5.74
C LYS A 120 8.19 4.80 -6.30
N TYR A 121 8.19 3.53 -5.93
CA TYR A 121 9.22 2.56 -6.35
C TYR A 121 8.80 1.70 -7.55
N LEU A 122 7.63 1.97 -8.13
CA LEU A 122 7.07 1.23 -9.26
C LEU A 122 6.86 2.11 -10.51
N ILE A 123 7.14 3.41 -10.41
CA ILE A 123 7.15 4.41 -11.48
C ILE A 123 8.60 4.73 -11.80
#